data_AF-A0A7V8G7H0-F1
#
_entry.id   AF-A0A7V8G7H0-F1
#
_cell.length_a   1.000
_cell.length_b   1.000
_cell.length_c   1.000
_cell.angle_alpha   90.00
_cell.angle_beta   90.00
_cell.angle_gamma   90.00
#
_symmetry.space_group_name_H-M   'P 1'
#
loop_
_entity.id
_entity.type
_entity.pdbx_description
1 polymer ?
#
loop_
_entity_poly.entity_id
_entity_poly.type
_entity_poly.pdbx_seq_one_letter_code
_entity_poly.pdbx_strand_id
1 'polypeptide(L)'
;MVTALAKAGNWVNANPEEARKLVAKRINMDLQNVDRYAYVEDLVVTEPPIEYYVDILQSEGKIPAGKVAVKDVYTNEFNPFAQAPSQPAAAKT
;
A
#
# COMPACT_ATOMS: atom_id res chain seq x y z
N MET A 1 -12.61 -3.59 9.81
CA MET A 1 -12.19 -3.93 8.44
C MET A 1 -10.70 -3.65 8.23
N VAL A 2 -10.21 -2.42 8.46
CA VAL A 2 -8.80 -2.02 8.23
C VAL A 2 -7.77 -2.90 8.96
N THR A 3 -7.99 -3.20 10.24
CA THR A 3 -7.08 -4.07 11.03
C THR A 3 -6.86 -5.45 10.40
N ALA A 4 -7.91 -6.05 9.81
CA ALA A 4 -7.80 -7.36 9.18
C ALA A 4 -6.97 -7.30 7.90
N LEU A 5 -7.13 -6.23 7.11
CA LEU A 5 -6.34 -5.99 5.90
C LEU A 5 -4.86 -5.77 6.23
N ALA A 6 -4.55 -4.95 7.23
CA ALA A 6 -3.17 -4.72 7.69
C ALA A 6 -2.51 -6.04 8.13
N LYS A 7 -3.20 -6.83 8.96
CA LYS A 7 -2.71 -8.16 9.37
C LYS A 7 -2.50 -9.10 8.19
N ALA A 8 -3.41 -9.11 7.21
CA ALA A 8 -3.27 -9.92 6.01
C ALA A 8 -2.07 -9.48 5.15
N GLY A 9 -1.87 -8.18 4.96
CA GLY A 9 -0.72 -7.62 4.24
C GLY A 9 0.61 -8.01 4.90
N ASN A 10 0.70 -7.86 6.22
CA ASN A 10 1.87 -8.28 7.00
C ASN A 10 2.11 -9.80 6.90
N TRP A 11 1.05 -10.60 6.93
CA TRP A 11 1.15 -12.04 6.74
C TRP A 11 1.67 -12.40 5.34
N VAL A 12 1.22 -11.70 4.28
CA VAL A 12 1.75 -11.90 2.92
C VAL A 12 3.24 -11.56 2.85
N ASN A 13 3.65 -10.44 3.44
CA ASN A 13 5.07 -10.06 3.51
C ASN A 13 5.93 -11.12 4.22
N ALA A 14 5.40 -11.74 5.27
CA ALA A 14 6.06 -12.82 6.00
C ALA A 14 5.99 -14.19 5.31
N ASN A 15 5.00 -14.42 4.44
CA ASN A 15 4.72 -15.71 3.79
C ASN A 15 4.54 -15.58 2.26
N PRO A 16 5.50 -14.99 1.53
CA PRO A 16 5.29 -14.58 0.13
C PRO A 16 5.06 -15.76 -0.82
N GLU A 17 5.71 -16.91 -0.62
CA GLU A 17 5.48 -18.10 -1.48
C GLU A 17 4.11 -18.74 -1.24
N GLU A 18 3.62 -18.77 0.00
CA GLU A 18 2.30 -19.30 0.29
C GLU A 18 1.21 -18.38 -0.25
N ALA A 19 1.35 -17.07 -0.05
CA ALA A 19 0.46 -16.07 -0.62
C ALA A 19 0.36 -16.20 -2.15
N ARG A 20 1.49 -16.39 -2.83
CA ARG A 20 1.56 -16.58 -4.30
C ARG A 20 0.75 -17.79 -4.77
N LYS A 21 0.83 -18.92 -4.05
CA LYS A 21 0.03 -20.13 -4.35
C LYS A 21 -1.48 -19.89 -4.20
N LEU A 22 -1.89 -19.16 -3.15
CA LEU A 22 -3.28 -18.81 -2.94
C LEU A 22 -3.82 -17.92 -4.06
N VAL A 23 -3.04 -16.92 -4.49
CA VAL A 23 -3.41 -16.03 -5.60
C VAL A 23 -3.52 -16.82 -6.90
N ALA A 24 -2.50 -17.62 -7.25
CA ALA A 24 -2.49 -18.46 -8.45
C ALA A 24 -3.76 -19.31 -8.57
N LYS A 25 -4.15 -19.98 -7.48
CA LYS A 25 -5.40 -20.74 -7.41
C LYS A 25 -6.64 -19.86 -7.59
N ARG A 26 -6.69 -18.70 -6.96
CA ARG A 26 -7.86 -17.79 -6.97
C ARG A 26 -8.12 -17.20 -8.35
N ILE A 27 -7.07 -16.89 -9.11
CA ILE A 27 -7.15 -16.28 -10.44
C ILE A 27 -6.98 -17.30 -11.58
N ASN A 28 -6.85 -18.59 -11.25
CA ASN A 28 -6.63 -19.69 -12.19
C ASN A 28 -5.44 -19.45 -13.15
N MET A 29 -4.30 -19.08 -12.58
CA MET A 29 -3.06 -18.80 -13.30
C MET A 29 -1.96 -19.78 -12.86
N ASP A 30 -1.09 -20.16 -13.79
CA ASP A 30 0.11 -20.94 -13.46
C ASP A 30 0.97 -20.16 -12.44
N LEU A 31 1.46 -20.84 -11.41
CA LEU A 31 2.29 -20.26 -10.36
C LEU A 31 3.55 -19.57 -10.93
N GLN A 32 4.10 -20.07 -12.03
CA GLN A 32 5.28 -19.46 -12.68
C GLN A 32 4.99 -18.05 -13.22
N ASN A 33 3.72 -17.73 -13.48
CA ASN A 33 3.28 -16.43 -14.00
C ASN A 33 2.77 -15.48 -12.90
N VAL A 34 2.87 -15.87 -11.63
CA VAL A 34 2.47 -15.03 -10.49
C VAL A 34 3.73 -14.55 -9.77
N ASP A 35 3.89 -13.24 -9.67
CA ASP A 35 4.99 -12.60 -8.94
C ASP A 35 4.70 -12.46 -7.44
N ARG A 36 5.76 -12.16 -6.67
CA ARG A 36 5.63 -11.85 -5.24
C ARG A 36 5.07 -10.44 -5.06
N TYR A 37 4.13 -10.31 -4.13
CA TYR A 37 3.61 -9.01 -3.68
C TYR A 37 4.32 -8.59 -2.40
N ALA A 38 4.55 -7.29 -2.27
CA ALA A 38 4.95 -6.67 -1.01
C ALA A 38 3.96 -5.54 -0.68
N TYR A 39 3.48 -5.54 0.55
CA TYR A 39 2.60 -4.52 1.08
C TYR A 39 3.37 -3.55 1.97
N VAL A 40 2.91 -2.31 2.05
CA VAL A 40 3.39 -1.35 3.06
C VAL A 40 3.09 -1.91 4.46
N GLU A 41 4.04 -1.77 5.38
CA GLU A 41 3.89 -2.23 6.76
C GLU A 41 2.63 -1.65 7.40
N ASP A 42 1.83 -2.52 8.00
CA ASP A 42 0.54 -2.20 8.63
C ASP A 42 -0.48 -1.48 7.72
N LEU A 43 -0.20 -1.41 6.42
CA LEU A 43 -0.93 -0.60 5.45
C LEU A 43 -1.13 0.86 5.92
N VAL A 44 -0.17 1.40 6.67
CA VAL A 44 -0.20 2.81 7.08
C VAL A 44 0.10 3.67 5.86
N VAL A 45 -0.84 4.52 5.49
CA VAL A 45 -0.68 5.39 4.32
C VAL A 45 0.34 6.48 4.65
N THR A 46 1.30 6.68 3.76
CA THR A 46 2.30 7.76 3.81
C THR A 46 2.09 8.73 2.66
N GLU A 47 2.44 9.99 2.87
CA GLU A 47 2.15 11.08 1.93
C GLU A 47 3.04 11.15 0.70
N PRO A 48 4.37 10.89 0.76
CA PRO A 48 5.25 11.11 -0.39
C PRO A 48 4.83 10.39 -1.68
N PRO A 49 4.37 9.10 -1.65
CA PRO A 49 3.87 8.45 -2.86
C PRO A 49 2.60 9.09 -3.42
N ILE A 50 1.73 9.66 -2.57
CA ILE A 50 0.50 10.31 -3.00
C ILE A 50 0.81 11.64 -3.67
N GLU A 51 1.69 12.44 -3.07
CA GLU A 51 2.14 13.74 -3.63
C GLU A 51 2.66 13.56 -5.06
N TYR A 52 3.50 12.55 -5.28
CA TYR A 52 4.01 12.21 -6.61
C TYR A 52 2.91 12.03 -7.68
N TYR A 53 1.83 11.33 -7.34
CA TYR A 53 0.72 11.15 -8.28
C TYR A 53 -0.14 12.40 -8.42
N VAL A 54 -0.32 13.19 -7.35
CA VAL A 54 -1.00 14.49 -7.42
C VAL A 54 -0.26 15.41 -8.39
N ASP A 55 1.07 15.50 -8.28
CA ASP A 55 1.92 16.31 -9.16
C ASP A 55 1.82 15.89 -10.63
N ILE A 56 1.89 14.58 -10.91
CA ILE A 56 1.71 14.06 -12.28
C ILE A 56 0.34 14.47 -12.82
N LEU A 57 -0.73 14.23 -12.07
CA LEU A 57 -2.09 14.54 -12.52
C LEU A 57 -2.30 16.04 -12.73
N GLN A 58 -1.65 16.90 -11.93
CA GLN A 58 -1.65 18.35 -12.14
C GLN A 58 -0.88 18.72 -13.41
N SER A 59 0.32 18.18 -13.61
CA SER A 59 1.17 18.48 -14.76
C SER A 59 0.54 18.04 -16.10
N GLU A 60 -0.20 16.93 -16.09
CA GLU A 60 -0.95 16.43 -17.26
C GLU A 60 -2.31 17.12 -17.46
N GLY A 61 -2.66 18.09 -16.60
CA GLY A 61 -3.95 18.80 -16.66
C GLY A 61 -5.17 17.92 -16.36
N LYS A 62 -4.98 16.75 -15.72
CA LYS A 62 -6.06 15.85 -15.32
C LYS A 62 -6.81 16.35 -14.08
N ILE A 63 -6.11 17.05 -13.20
CA ILE A 63 -6.70 17.79 -12.08
C ILE A 63 -6.19 19.24 -12.08
N PRO A 64 -7.01 20.21 -11.67
CA PRO A 64 -6.54 21.61 -11.58
C PRO A 64 -5.42 21.75 -10.56
N ALA A 65 -4.40 22.54 -10.90
CA ALA A 65 -3.28 22.81 -10.02
C ALA A 65 -3.74 23.40 -8.68
N GLY A 66 -3.19 22.88 -7.58
CA GLY A 66 -3.50 23.32 -6.21
C GLY A 66 -4.92 23.01 -5.71
N LYS A 67 -5.74 22.27 -6.47
CA LYS A 67 -7.14 21.97 -6.07
C LYS A 67 -7.29 20.76 -5.16
N VAL A 68 -6.34 19.82 -5.20
CA VAL A 68 -6.35 18.59 -4.41
C VAL A 68 -5.08 18.56 -3.57
N ALA A 69 -5.24 18.56 -2.26
CA ALA A 69 -4.15 18.31 -1.32
C ALA A 69 -4.08 16.82 -0.98
N VAL A 70 -2.91 16.33 -0.58
CA VAL A 70 -2.73 14.92 -0.20
C VAL A 70 -3.70 14.49 0.91
N LYS A 71 -3.98 15.35 1.88
CA LYS A 71 -4.95 15.07 2.96
C LYS A 71 -6.40 14.90 2.50
N ASP A 72 -6.75 15.32 1.28
CA ASP A 72 -8.11 15.19 0.76
C ASP A 72 -8.42 13.77 0.27
N VAL A 73 -7.39 12.95 0.02
CA VAL A 73 -7.54 11.66 -0.68
C VAL A 73 -7.21 10.43 0.17
N TYR A 74 -6.82 10.60 1.42
CA TYR A 74 -6.60 9.48 2.34
C TYR A 74 -6.93 9.83 3.79
N THR A 75 -7.19 8.80 4.58
CA THR A 75 -7.26 8.89 6.03
C THR A 75 -6.65 7.65 6.66
N ASN A 76 -5.98 7.84 7.79
CA ASN A 76 -5.50 6.76 8.65
C ASN A 76 -6.36 6.60 9.92
N GLU A 77 -7.48 7.34 10.06
CA GLU A 77 -8.29 7.37 11.29
C GLU A 77 -8.84 6.00 11.71
N PHE A 78 -9.07 5.11 10.73
CA PHE A 78 -9.59 3.76 10.95
C PHE A 78 -8.49 2.71 11.09
N ASN A 79 -7.22 3.08 10.91
CA ASN A 79 -6.09 2.17 11.05
C ASN A 79 -5.52 2.27 12.48
N PRO A 80 -5.74 1.26 13.35
CA PRO A 80 -5.25 1.31 14.72
C PRO A 80 -3.71 1.30 14.82
N PHE A 81 -3.02 0.86 13.76
CA PHE A 81 -1.56 0.83 13.72
C PHE A 81 -0.95 2.20 13.40
N ALA A 82 -1.72 3.14 12.83
CA ALA A 82 -1.24 4.48 12.50
C ALA A 82 -1.03 5.39 13.73
N GLN A 83 -1.54 4.98 14.90
CA GLN A 83 -1.40 5.72 16.16
C GLN A 83 -0.24 5.18 17.02
N ALA A 84 0.34 4.04 16.65
CA ALA A 84 1.56 3.56 17.26
C ALA A 84 2.75 4.36 16.69
N PRO A 85 3.79 4.67 17.48
CA PRO A 85 4.98 5.29 16.95
C PRO A 85 5.57 4.39 15.85
N SER A 86 5.46 4.85 14.60
CA SER A 86 6.04 4.17 13.44
C SER A 86 7.54 4.02 13.67
N GLN A 87 8.04 2.78 13.66
CA GLN A 87 9.47 2.58 13.50
C GLN A 87 9.88 3.15 12.13
N PRO A 88 10.97 3.92 12.05
CA PRO A 88 11.43 4.46 10.78
C PRO A 88 11.70 3.29 9.83
N ALA A 89 11.19 3.40 8.59
CA ALA A 89 11.48 2.45 7.53
C ALA A 89 12.99 2.20 7.50
N ALA A 90 13.40 0.95 7.69
CA ALA A 90 14.80 0.58 7.74
C ALA A 90 15.49 1.08 6.45
N ALA A 91 16.39 2.05 6.62
CA ALA A 91 17.26 2.51 5.55
C ALA A 91 18.09 1.32 5.09
N LYS A 92 17.79 0.81 3.89
CA LYS A 92 18.66 -0.18 3.25
C LYS A 92 19.95 0.53 2.84
N THR A 93 21.06 0.04 3.40
CA THR A 93 22.44 0.40 3.06
C THR A 93 22.94 -0.45 1.90
#